data_AF-A0A6A5ZV29-F1
#
_entry.id   AF-A0A6A5ZV29-F1
#
_cell.length_a   1.000
_cell.length_b   1.000
_cell.length_c   1.000
_cell.angle_alpha   90.00
_cell.angle_beta   90.00
_cell.angle_gamma   90.00
#
_symmetry.space_group_name_H-M   'P 1'
#
loop_
_entity.id
_entity.type
_entity.pdbx_description
1 polymer ?
#
loop_
_entity_poly.entity_id
_entity_poly.type
_entity_poly.pdbx_seq_one_letter_code
_entity_poly.pdbx_strand_id
1 'polypeptide(L)'
;MGNPVDETDKLEAFNIYVNSMATLPVDLREYIQKEIEAPRKVWSPAATNLYRNQPSARNANERSGIDILADDLLFRDEVHGGEDHICRVAEAYLRTAHLPTAPSALVEKQHGKVLTQPIADTAIGYISSKDSKDRAVAPLTRKEELVITPDALVSMIHFPFLTCQWKSATGTGGTMSHAQNQSARDGTAIVNYLHDFYTRAAHEPSAVDTCHWSVTCDMHSAMLWVHWRNFNKEEQIVEHHMTLVDQQFLRSAKDVNNKAMEGFRSQLRNILNWALGQRLHNLKAAIPQYEVNEAKKLKRAIPAAARKASQQTSNQGRGSNSRALSEESSPQSSKRPKIGSTNQQQLD
;
A
#
# COMPACT_ATOMS: atom_id res chain seq x y z
N MET A 1 6.75 -22.22 2.84
CA MET A 1 7.36 -21.82 4.12
C MET A 1 6.61 -20.57 4.57
N GLY A 2 6.05 -20.55 5.78
CA GLY A 2 5.29 -19.40 6.27
C GLY A 2 6.19 -18.18 6.45
N ASN A 3 5.66 -16.99 6.17
CA ASN A 3 6.34 -15.72 6.44
C ASN A 3 6.56 -15.60 7.96
N PRO A 4 7.76 -15.22 8.46
CA PRO A 4 7.99 -15.11 9.89
C PRO A 4 6.97 -14.16 10.53
N VAL A 5 6.41 -14.55 11.67
CA VAL A 5 5.41 -13.76 12.40
C VAL A 5 6.14 -13.06 13.54
N ASP A 6 6.03 -11.74 13.60
CA ASP A 6 6.41 -11.02 14.80
C ASP A 6 5.32 -11.30 15.83
N GLU A 7 5.70 -11.95 16.93
CA GLU A 7 4.78 -12.24 18.03
C GLU A 7 4.30 -10.94 18.71
N THR A 8 3.18 -11.02 19.42
CA THR A 8 2.53 -9.84 20.00
C THR A 8 3.44 -9.09 20.97
N ASP A 9 4.24 -9.80 21.76
CA ASP A 9 5.22 -9.21 22.68
C ASP A 9 6.30 -8.40 21.94
N LYS A 10 6.77 -8.90 20.80
CA LYS A 10 7.69 -8.18 19.93
C LYS A 10 7.04 -6.94 19.32
N LEU A 11 5.79 -7.04 18.87
CA LEU A 11 5.06 -5.89 18.32
C LEU A 11 4.88 -4.79 19.38
N GLU A 12 4.45 -5.16 20.59
CA GLU A 12 4.28 -4.22 21.71
C GLU A 12 5.60 -3.56 22.10
N ALA A 13 6.72 -4.30 22.10
CA ALA A 13 8.05 -3.74 22.34
C ALA A 13 8.48 -2.69 21.29
N PHE A 14 7.86 -2.70 20.11
CA PHE A 14 8.03 -1.70 19.05
C PHE A 14 6.90 -0.66 19.05
N ASN A 15 6.12 -0.56 20.13
CA ASN A 15 4.97 0.31 20.30
C ASN A 15 3.87 0.07 19.25
N ILE A 16 3.64 -1.20 18.89
CA ILE A 16 2.53 -1.64 18.03
C ILE A 16 1.58 -2.49 18.86
N TYR A 17 0.38 -1.97 19.10
CA TYR A 17 -0.62 -2.58 19.98
C TYR A 17 -1.73 -3.25 19.16
N VAL A 18 -1.76 -4.58 19.21
CA VAL A 18 -2.75 -5.44 18.56
C VAL A 18 -4.02 -5.49 19.41
N ASN A 19 -5.19 -5.31 18.79
CA ASN A 19 -6.49 -5.26 19.49
C ASN A 19 -6.48 -4.26 20.67
N SER A 20 -5.98 -3.06 20.39
CA SER A 20 -5.78 -2.02 21.37
C SER A 20 -7.10 -1.52 21.97
N MET A 21 -7.10 -1.37 23.29
CA MET A 21 -8.18 -0.73 24.06
C MET A 21 -7.98 0.79 24.20
N ALA A 22 -6.98 1.36 23.51
CA ALA A 22 -6.74 2.79 23.50
C ALA A 22 -7.97 3.52 22.91
N THR A 23 -8.25 4.71 23.44
CA THR A 23 -9.36 5.52 22.94
C THR A 23 -9.04 6.03 21.54
N LEU A 24 -9.93 5.77 20.58
CA LEU A 24 -9.83 6.33 19.24
C LEU A 24 -9.79 7.87 19.29
N PRO A 25 -8.94 8.52 18.46
CA PRO A 25 -9.02 9.95 18.21
C PRO A 25 -10.46 10.38 17.90
N VAL A 26 -10.86 11.54 18.42
CA VAL A 26 -12.27 11.99 18.39
C VAL A 26 -12.79 12.07 16.96
N ASP A 27 -12.00 12.66 16.06
CA ASP A 27 -12.27 12.77 14.64
C ASP A 27 -12.43 11.40 13.97
N LEU A 28 -11.53 10.46 14.24
CA LEU A 28 -11.59 9.10 13.70
C LEU A 28 -12.81 8.35 14.22
N ARG A 29 -13.11 8.42 15.52
CA ARG A 29 -14.29 7.78 16.11
C ARG A 29 -15.59 8.31 15.50
N GLU A 30 -15.73 9.63 15.40
CA GLU A 30 -16.90 10.24 14.79
C GLU A 30 -17.03 9.85 13.31
N TYR A 31 -15.91 9.82 12.59
CA TYR A 31 -15.87 9.38 11.20
C TYR A 31 -16.33 7.93 11.03
N ILE A 32 -15.86 7.01 11.88
CA ILE A 32 -16.28 5.60 11.84
C ILE A 32 -17.80 5.49 12.04
N GLN A 33 -18.35 6.15 13.06
CA GLN A 33 -19.78 6.09 13.37
C GLN A 33 -20.65 6.72 12.28
N LYS A 34 -20.22 7.85 11.72
CA LYS A 34 -21.01 8.63 10.75
C LYS A 34 -20.91 8.09 9.33
N GLU A 35 -19.74 7.61 8.93
CA GLU A 35 -19.45 7.27 7.53
C GLU A 35 -19.28 5.76 7.33
N ILE A 36 -18.54 5.08 8.21
CA ILE A 36 -18.21 3.66 8.02
C ILE A 36 -19.34 2.74 8.46
N GLU A 37 -19.94 3.01 9.62
CA GLU A 37 -21.08 2.25 10.15
C GLU A 37 -22.43 2.71 9.55
N ALA A 38 -22.41 3.69 8.66
CA ALA A 38 -23.60 4.21 8.02
C ALA A 38 -24.37 3.12 7.25
N PRO A 39 -25.68 2.97 7.47
CA PRO A 39 -26.47 1.97 6.77
C PRO A 39 -26.57 2.30 5.27
N ARG A 40 -26.42 1.27 4.42
CA ARG A 40 -26.56 1.40 2.97
C ARG A 40 -27.92 0.90 2.49
N LYS A 41 -28.43 1.52 1.43
CA LYS A 41 -29.69 1.12 0.78
C LYS A 41 -29.51 0.07 -0.31
N VAL A 42 -28.31 -0.01 -0.90
CA VAL A 42 -27.98 -0.91 -2.01
C VAL A 42 -27.18 -2.08 -1.46
N TRP A 43 -27.68 -3.29 -1.74
CA TRP A 43 -27.14 -4.55 -1.26
C TRP A 43 -26.55 -5.32 -2.45
N SER A 44 -25.42 -5.99 -2.25
CA SER A 44 -24.80 -6.85 -3.25
C SER A 44 -25.06 -8.33 -2.94
N PRO A 45 -25.08 -9.23 -3.94
CA PRO A 45 -25.24 -10.66 -3.70
C PRO A 45 -24.04 -11.31 -2.99
N ALA A 46 -22.97 -10.54 -2.74
CA ALA A 46 -21.70 -11.05 -2.23
C ALA A 46 -21.83 -11.75 -0.87
N ALA A 47 -22.66 -11.24 0.05
CA ALA A 47 -22.88 -11.89 1.35
C ALA A 47 -23.54 -13.29 1.20
N THR A 48 -24.47 -13.43 0.25
CA THR A 48 -25.09 -14.73 -0.08
C THR A 48 -24.08 -15.66 -0.75
N ASN A 49 -23.21 -15.15 -1.63
CA ASN A 49 -22.16 -15.94 -2.26
C ASN A 49 -21.14 -16.44 -1.23
N LEU A 50 -20.72 -15.58 -0.28
CA LEU A 50 -19.87 -15.98 0.85
C LEU A 50 -20.48 -17.14 1.63
N TYR A 51 -21.77 -17.05 1.98
CA TYR A 51 -22.48 -18.12 2.67
C TYR A 51 -22.40 -19.46 1.90
N ARG A 52 -22.63 -19.41 0.59
CA ARG A 52 -22.62 -20.59 -0.30
C ARG A 52 -21.22 -21.18 -0.49
N ASN A 53 -20.21 -20.32 -0.63
CA ASN A 53 -18.85 -20.69 -1.00
C ASN A 53 -17.96 -21.05 0.21
N GLN A 54 -18.31 -20.56 1.40
CA GLN A 54 -17.56 -20.78 2.64
C GLN A 54 -17.25 -22.26 2.94
N PRO A 55 -18.17 -23.23 2.76
CA PRO A 55 -17.87 -24.63 3.06
C PRO A 55 -16.76 -25.21 2.18
N SER A 56 -16.76 -24.83 0.89
CA SER A 56 -15.71 -25.22 -0.06
C SER A 56 -14.39 -24.56 0.28
N ALA A 57 -14.38 -23.26 0.59
CA ALA A 57 -13.19 -22.53 0.99
C ALA A 57 -12.55 -23.09 2.28
N ARG A 58 -13.37 -23.46 3.27
CA ARG A 58 -12.91 -24.04 4.55
C ARG A 58 -12.14 -25.36 4.36
N ASN A 59 -12.57 -26.17 3.41
CA ASN A 59 -11.98 -27.47 3.13
C ASN A 59 -10.81 -27.39 2.14
N ALA A 60 -10.55 -26.20 1.58
CA ALA A 60 -9.46 -25.96 0.66
C ALA A 60 -8.18 -25.57 1.42
N ASN A 61 -7.03 -25.62 0.73
CA ASN A 61 -5.82 -24.98 1.23
C ASN A 61 -5.98 -23.44 1.23
N GLU A 62 -5.05 -22.73 1.87
CA GLU A 62 -5.13 -21.27 2.02
C GLU A 62 -5.33 -20.56 0.68
N ARG A 63 -4.48 -20.82 -0.31
CA ARG A 63 -4.54 -20.14 -1.62
C ARG A 63 -5.89 -20.36 -2.32
N SER A 64 -6.33 -21.62 -2.40
CA SER A 64 -7.62 -21.94 -3.01
C SER A 64 -8.80 -21.36 -2.23
N GLY A 65 -8.71 -21.29 -0.89
CA GLY A 65 -9.70 -20.61 -0.06
C GLY A 65 -9.79 -19.11 -0.34
N ILE A 66 -8.64 -18.44 -0.52
CA ILE A 66 -8.56 -17.03 -0.94
C ILE A 66 -9.23 -16.86 -2.30
N ASP A 67 -8.85 -17.68 -3.29
CA ASP A 67 -9.39 -17.58 -4.66
C ASP A 67 -10.93 -17.77 -4.69
N ILE A 68 -11.49 -18.57 -3.78
CA ILE A 68 -12.94 -18.78 -3.65
C ILE A 68 -13.67 -17.59 -3.01
N LEU A 69 -13.06 -16.93 -2.02
CA LEU A 69 -13.76 -15.95 -1.17
C LEU A 69 -13.40 -14.48 -1.45
N ALA A 70 -12.21 -14.19 -2.00
CA ALA A 70 -11.68 -12.83 -2.04
C ALA A 70 -12.55 -11.85 -2.83
N ASP A 71 -13.15 -12.28 -3.93
CA ASP A 71 -14.03 -11.41 -4.74
C ASP A 71 -15.31 -11.03 -4.02
N ASP A 72 -15.89 -11.96 -3.26
CA ASP A 72 -17.13 -11.71 -2.53
C ASP A 72 -16.87 -11.03 -1.19
N LEU A 73 -15.74 -11.29 -0.53
CA LEU A 73 -15.37 -10.67 0.75
C LEU A 73 -14.80 -9.27 0.57
N LEU A 74 -13.90 -9.08 -0.40
CA LEU A 74 -13.20 -7.82 -0.66
C LEU A 74 -13.78 -7.14 -1.91
N PHE A 75 -12.92 -6.59 -2.77
CA PHE A 75 -13.29 -5.98 -4.04
C PHE A 75 -12.56 -6.66 -5.19
N ARG A 76 -13.26 -6.79 -6.31
CA ARG A 76 -12.64 -7.08 -7.59
C ARG A 76 -12.07 -5.77 -8.15
N ASP A 77 -10.97 -5.86 -8.87
CA ASP A 77 -10.31 -4.75 -9.54
C ASP A 77 -10.98 -4.37 -10.87
N GLU A 78 -10.80 -3.12 -11.29
CA GLU A 78 -11.45 -2.56 -12.50
C GLU A 78 -11.10 -3.37 -13.75
N VAL A 79 -9.83 -3.81 -13.87
CA VAL A 79 -9.32 -4.59 -15.02
C VAL A 79 -10.00 -5.96 -15.19
N HIS A 80 -10.70 -6.43 -14.17
CA HIS A 80 -11.49 -7.66 -14.19
C HIS A 80 -13.00 -7.40 -14.04
N GLY A 81 -13.45 -6.17 -14.35
CA GLY A 81 -14.85 -5.76 -14.27
C GLY A 81 -15.35 -5.56 -12.84
N GLY A 82 -14.44 -5.20 -11.94
CA GLY A 82 -14.72 -4.86 -10.55
C GLY A 82 -14.95 -3.37 -10.34
N GLU A 83 -14.40 -2.85 -9.26
CA GLU A 83 -14.61 -1.46 -8.84
C GLU A 83 -13.67 -0.50 -9.57
N ASP A 84 -14.19 0.67 -9.93
CA ASP A 84 -13.43 1.71 -10.63
C ASP A 84 -12.21 2.18 -9.81
N HIS A 85 -11.14 2.51 -10.51
CA HIS A 85 -9.92 3.16 -10.03
C HIS A 85 -9.07 2.35 -9.05
N ILE A 86 -9.42 1.11 -8.74
CA ILE A 86 -8.68 0.27 -7.80
C ILE A 86 -8.05 -0.93 -8.48
N CYS A 87 -6.99 -1.42 -7.85
CA CYS A 87 -6.34 -2.67 -8.20
C CYS A 87 -6.13 -3.49 -6.92
N ARG A 88 -6.25 -4.81 -7.06
CA ARG A 88 -6.02 -5.77 -5.98
C ARG A 88 -4.72 -6.53 -6.26
N VAL A 89 -3.81 -6.47 -5.30
CA VAL A 89 -2.49 -7.09 -5.40
C VAL A 89 -2.39 -8.21 -4.38
N ALA A 90 -1.99 -9.40 -4.83
CA ALA A 90 -1.62 -10.50 -3.94
C ALA A 90 -0.17 -10.34 -3.45
N GLU A 91 0.11 -10.77 -2.23
CA GLU A 91 1.46 -10.76 -1.62
C GLU A 91 2.14 -9.38 -1.76
N ALA A 92 1.49 -8.33 -1.26
CA ALA A 92 1.97 -6.96 -1.37
C ALA A 92 3.15 -6.70 -0.40
N TYR A 93 4.38 -6.71 -0.93
CA TYR A 93 5.60 -6.36 -0.20
C TYR A 93 5.65 -4.85 0.08
N LEU A 94 5.39 -4.47 1.33
CA LEU A 94 5.39 -3.07 1.76
C LEU A 94 6.82 -2.64 2.16
N ARG A 95 7.25 -1.41 1.88
CA ARG A 95 8.60 -0.96 2.25
C ARG A 95 8.82 -0.98 3.77
N THR A 96 9.87 -1.67 4.22
CA THR A 96 10.28 -1.72 5.64
C THR A 96 10.74 -0.38 6.20
N ALA A 97 11.09 0.58 5.35
CA ALA A 97 11.50 1.92 5.75
C ALA A 97 10.42 2.70 6.54
N HIS A 98 9.15 2.26 6.47
CA HIS A 98 8.04 2.86 7.21
C HIS A 98 7.65 2.07 8.47
N LEU A 99 8.37 1.00 8.81
CA LEU A 99 8.20 0.34 10.10
C LEU A 99 8.94 1.11 11.20
N PRO A 100 8.42 1.11 12.44
CA PRO A 100 9.15 1.65 13.57
C PRO A 100 10.46 0.87 13.77
N THR A 101 11.50 1.60 14.15
CA THR A 101 12.75 1.03 14.65
C THR A 101 12.59 0.65 16.12
N ALA A 102 13.44 -0.25 16.63
CA ALA A 102 13.48 -0.55 18.05
C ALA A 102 13.65 0.75 18.87
N PRO A 103 12.78 1.04 19.86
CA PRO A 103 12.81 2.30 20.59
C PRO A 103 13.98 2.41 21.58
N SER A 104 14.65 1.30 21.90
CA SER A 104 15.85 1.30 22.75
C SER A 104 16.79 0.15 22.40
N ALA A 105 18.06 0.27 22.82
CA ALA A 105 19.05 -0.79 22.68
C ALA A 105 18.67 -2.08 23.44
N LEU A 106 17.85 -1.97 24.50
CA LEU A 106 17.33 -3.12 25.23
C LEU A 106 16.33 -3.91 24.37
N VAL A 107 15.39 -3.21 23.73
CA VAL A 107 14.45 -3.85 22.80
C VAL A 107 15.19 -4.47 21.63
N GLU A 108 16.18 -3.78 21.06
CA GLU A 108 17.02 -4.34 19.98
C GLU A 108 17.72 -5.63 20.40
N LYS A 109 18.26 -5.68 21.63
CA LYS A 109 18.92 -6.89 22.16
C LYS A 109 17.95 -8.05 22.37
N GLN A 110 16.73 -7.77 22.83
CA GLN A 110 15.76 -8.79 23.21
C GLN A 110 14.95 -9.31 22.02
N HIS A 111 14.51 -8.42 21.13
CA HIS A 111 13.58 -8.74 20.04
C HIS A 111 14.19 -8.57 18.64
N GLY A 112 15.46 -8.16 18.58
CA GLY A 112 16.15 -7.85 17.33
C GLY A 112 15.96 -6.40 16.90
N LYS A 113 16.76 -5.97 15.92
CA LYS A 113 16.80 -4.58 15.45
C LYS A 113 15.58 -4.16 14.65
N VAL A 114 14.98 -5.10 13.92
CA VAL A 114 13.94 -4.84 12.92
C VAL A 114 12.77 -5.80 13.09
N LEU A 115 11.58 -5.30 12.78
CA LEU A 115 10.41 -6.12 12.53
C LEU A 115 10.57 -6.87 11.21
N THR A 116 9.80 -7.94 11.04
CA THR A 116 9.80 -8.74 9.81
C THR A 116 9.26 -7.92 8.64
N GLN A 117 9.67 -8.27 7.41
CA GLN A 117 9.15 -7.67 6.17
C GLN A 117 7.61 -7.69 6.15
N PRO A 118 6.95 -6.53 6.07
CA PRO A 118 5.50 -6.46 5.96
C PRO A 118 5.05 -6.93 4.58
N ILE A 119 4.19 -7.95 4.56
CA ILE A 119 3.64 -8.58 3.35
C ILE A 119 2.16 -8.85 3.62
N ALA A 120 1.30 -8.06 2.98
CA ALA A 120 -0.14 -8.31 3.01
C ALA A 120 -0.50 -9.38 1.98
N ASP A 121 -1.20 -10.45 2.40
CA ASP A 121 -1.66 -11.49 1.46
C ASP A 121 -2.53 -10.89 0.34
N THR A 122 -3.30 -9.86 0.68
CA THR A 122 -4.01 -9.03 -0.28
C THR A 122 -3.91 -7.56 0.11
N ALA A 123 -3.61 -6.69 -0.86
CA ALA A 123 -3.72 -5.23 -0.70
C ALA A 123 -4.57 -4.64 -1.82
N ILE A 124 -5.37 -3.64 -1.47
CA ILE A 124 -6.19 -2.87 -2.40
C ILE A 124 -5.79 -1.40 -2.27
N GLY A 125 -5.49 -0.81 -3.42
CA GLY A 125 -5.09 0.59 -3.56
C GLY A 125 -5.47 1.11 -4.94
N TYR A 126 -5.03 2.32 -5.24
CA TYR A 126 -5.32 2.94 -6.52
C TYR A 126 -4.48 2.31 -7.63
N ILE A 127 -5.13 1.99 -8.75
CA ILE A 127 -4.48 1.44 -9.94
C ILE A 127 -3.51 2.46 -10.55
N SER A 128 -2.32 2.01 -10.97
CA SER A 128 -1.35 2.86 -11.65
C SER A 128 -1.72 3.04 -13.12
N SER A 129 -1.30 4.14 -13.74
CA SER A 129 -1.47 4.39 -15.18
C SER A 129 -0.79 3.33 -16.05
N LYS A 130 0.27 2.71 -15.53
CA LYS A 130 0.97 1.59 -16.20
C LYS A 130 0.11 0.33 -16.23
N ASP A 131 -0.62 0.05 -15.14
CA ASP A 131 -1.38 -1.19 -14.97
C ASP A 131 -2.83 -1.05 -15.45
N SER A 132 -3.36 0.18 -15.53
CA SER A 132 -4.71 0.44 -16.02
C SER A 132 -4.87 0.15 -17.52
N LYS A 133 -3.84 0.45 -18.32
CA LYS A 133 -3.85 0.31 -19.80
C LYS A 133 -5.15 0.85 -20.40
N ASP A 134 -5.69 0.19 -21.43
CA ASP A 134 -6.97 0.53 -22.08
C ASP A 134 -8.20 -0.10 -21.39
N ARG A 135 -8.02 -0.74 -20.22
CA ARG A 135 -9.07 -1.52 -19.54
C ARG A 135 -9.59 -0.88 -18.26
N ALA A 136 -8.92 0.16 -17.78
CA ALA A 136 -9.25 0.85 -16.55
C ALA A 136 -8.75 2.30 -16.58
N VAL A 137 -9.28 3.15 -15.72
CA VAL A 137 -8.85 4.54 -15.59
C VAL A 137 -8.06 4.73 -14.30
N ALA A 138 -6.80 5.14 -14.41
CA ALA A 138 -6.01 5.50 -13.23
C ALA A 138 -6.52 6.83 -12.61
N PRO A 139 -6.74 6.88 -11.29
CA PRO A 139 -7.25 8.09 -10.62
C PRO A 139 -6.19 9.20 -10.47
N LEU A 140 -4.91 8.82 -10.56
CA LEU A 140 -3.77 9.73 -10.59
C LEU A 140 -3.31 9.92 -12.04
N THR A 141 -2.94 11.14 -12.37
CA THR A 141 -2.29 11.46 -13.64
C THR A 141 -0.86 10.92 -13.63
N ARG A 142 -0.31 10.64 -14.82
CA ARG A 142 1.09 10.23 -14.96
C ARG A 142 2.07 11.22 -14.31
N LYS A 143 1.76 12.51 -14.31
CA LYS A 143 2.58 13.53 -13.62
C LYS A 143 2.55 13.34 -12.11
N GLU A 144 1.36 13.17 -11.53
CA GLU A 144 1.19 12.90 -10.09
C GLU A 144 1.93 11.60 -9.69
N GLU A 145 1.82 10.55 -10.50
CA GLU A 145 2.52 9.28 -10.24
C GLU A 145 4.05 9.42 -10.25
N LEU A 146 4.61 10.19 -11.18
CA LEU A 146 6.05 10.44 -11.24
C LEU A 146 6.58 11.11 -9.96
N VAL A 147 5.76 11.94 -9.30
CA VAL A 147 6.12 12.61 -8.04
C VAL A 147 6.20 11.62 -6.89
N ILE A 148 5.24 10.69 -6.79
CA ILE A 148 5.10 9.81 -5.62
C ILE A 148 5.82 8.46 -5.75
N THR A 149 6.08 7.99 -6.98
CA THR A 149 6.67 6.67 -7.25
C THR A 149 8.02 6.43 -6.57
N PRO A 150 8.96 7.41 -6.50
CA PRO A 150 10.24 7.21 -5.83
C PRO A 150 10.09 6.75 -4.36
N ASP A 151 9.06 7.23 -3.67
CA ASP A 151 8.76 6.92 -2.28
C ASP A 151 7.58 5.95 -2.09
N ALA A 152 7.07 5.33 -3.17
CA ALA A 152 5.86 4.50 -3.10
C ALA A 152 6.02 3.28 -2.17
N LEU A 153 5.08 3.09 -1.25
CA LEU A 153 5.09 2.00 -0.27
C LEU A 153 5.15 0.60 -0.89
N VAL A 154 4.51 0.42 -2.05
CA VAL A 154 4.45 -0.83 -2.81
C VAL A 154 4.47 -0.51 -4.30
N SER A 155 4.99 -1.41 -5.14
CA SER A 155 5.29 -1.12 -6.55
C SER A 155 4.09 -1.19 -7.51
N MET A 156 3.02 -1.90 -7.14
CA MET A 156 1.90 -2.23 -8.05
C MET A 156 0.63 -1.40 -7.83
N ILE A 157 0.51 -0.74 -6.68
CA ILE A 157 -0.65 0.10 -6.33
C ILE A 157 -0.17 1.36 -5.61
N HIS A 158 -0.93 2.44 -5.76
CA HIS A 158 -0.69 3.66 -5.01
C HIS A 158 -1.57 3.72 -3.77
N PHE A 159 -1.01 4.19 -2.66
CA PHE A 159 -1.70 4.45 -1.39
C PHE A 159 -2.72 3.37 -1.00
N PRO A 160 -2.28 2.14 -0.65
CA PRO A 160 -3.18 1.09 -0.16
C PRO A 160 -4.12 1.64 0.92
N PHE A 161 -5.40 1.28 0.87
CA PHE A 161 -6.41 1.71 1.84
C PHE A 161 -7.13 0.53 2.51
N LEU A 162 -7.00 -0.67 1.95
CA LEU A 162 -7.52 -1.90 2.52
C LEU A 162 -6.50 -3.03 2.33
N THR A 163 -6.13 -3.72 3.40
CA THR A 163 -5.36 -4.98 3.32
C THR A 163 -6.16 -6.14 3.86
N CYS A 164 -5.80 -7.36 3.49
CA CYS A 164 -6.34 -8.57 4.08
C CYS A 164 -5.22 -9.56 4.38
N GLN A 165 -5.28 -10.16 5.57
CA GLN A 165 -4.48 -11.30 5.97
C GLN A 165 -5.38 -12.53 6.05
N TRP A 166 -4.99 -13.60 5.37
CA TRP A 166 -5.76 -14.83 5.28
C TRP A 166 -5.07 -15.94 6.04
N LYS A 167 -5.87 -16.85 6.60
CA LYS A 167 -5.40 -18.11 7.19
C LYS A 167 -6.34 -19.22 6.80
N SER A 168 -5.79 -20.38 6.49
CA SER A 168 -6.62 -21.57 6.25
C SER A 168 -7.34 -22.02 7.52
N ALA A 169 -8.57 -22.50 7.40
CA ALA A 169 -9.33 -23.07 8.53
C ALA A 169 -8.77 -24.41 9.05
N THR A 170 -7.99 -25.13 8.22
CA THR A 170 -7.59 -26.53 8.48
C THR A 170 -6.08 -26.77 8.40
N GLY A 171 -5.30 -25.75 8.04
CA GLY A 171 -3.86 -25.90 7.76
C GLY A 171 -2.96 -25.47 8.91
N THR A 172 -1.68 -25.80 8.77
CA THR A 172 -0.55 -25.37 9.62
C THR A 172 -0.07 -23.93 9.32
N GLY A 173 -0.78 -23.20 8.44
CA GLY A 173 -0.41 -21.87 7.93
C GLY A 173 -0.52 -20.73 8.95
N GLY A 174 -0.94 -21.03 10.18
CA GLY A 174 -1.04 -20.08 11.29
C GLY A 174 -2.47 -19.90 11.79
N THR A 175 -2.60 -19.17 12.88
CA THR A 175 -3.88 -18.91 13.55
C THR A 175 -4.43 -17.53 13.18
N MET A 176 -5.70 -17.26 13.52
CA MET A 176 -6.25 -15.91 13.44
C MET A 176 -5.37 -14.88 14.20
N SER A 177 -4.75 -15.27 15.32
CA SER A 177 -3.80 -14.42 16.05
C SER A 177 -2.59 -14.04 15.20
N HIS A 178 -2.06 -14.97 14.39
CA HIS A 178 -0.96 -14.65 13.48
C HIS A 178 -1.41 -13.67 12.40
N ALA A 179 -2.64 -13.82 11.86
CA ALA A 179 -3.20 -12.88 10.90
C ALA A 179 -3.33 -11.48 11.49
N GLN A 180 -3.77 -11.37 12.75
CA GLN A 180 -3.88 -10.10 13.49
C GLN A 180 -2.51 -9.44 13.67
N ASN A 181 -1.49 -10.18 14.11
CA ASN A 181 -0.13 -9.66 14.28
C ASN A 181 0.47 -9.17 12.95
N GLN A 182 0.32 -9.95 11.87
CA GLN A 182 0.73 -9.55 10.53
C GLN A 182 -0.02 -8.30 10.08
N SER A 183 -1.33 -8.25 10.33
CA SER A 183 -2.18 -7.11 9.96
C SER A 183 -1.76 -5.82 10.69
N ALA A 184 -1.47 -5.89 11.99
CA ALA A 184 -1.04 -4.74 12.79
C ALA A 184 0.31 -4.18 12.31
N ARG A 185 1.26 -5.05 11.97
CA ARG A 185 2.56 -4.66 11.40
C ARG A 185 2.38 -3.99 10.04
N ASP A 186 1.59 -4.60 9.15
CA ASP A 186 1.39 -4.08 7.81
C ASP A 186 0.62 -2.75 7.83
N GLY A 187 -0.41 -2.65 8.67
CA GLY A 187 -1.16 -1.41 8.89
C GLY A 187 -0.28 -0.31 9.46
N THR A 188 0.62 -0.62 10.40
CA THR A 188 1.63 0.32 10.92
C THR A 188 2.50 0.91 9.80
N ALA A 189 3.01 0.07 8.90
CA ALA A 189 3.81 0.53 7.76
C ALA A 189 3.01 1.47 6.85
N ILE A 190 1.73 1.19 6.61
CA ILE A 190 0.84 2.03 5.77
C ILE A 190 0.53 3.37 6.46
N VAL A 191 0.20 3.35 7.75
CA VAL A 191 -0.10 4.56 8.52
C VAL A 191 1.12 5.49 8.57
N ASN A 192 2.31 4.94 8.82
CA ASN A 192 3.55 5.73 8.81
C ASN A 192 3.88 6.28 7.42
N TYR A 193 3.68 5.50 6.36
CA TYR A 193 3.82 5.98 5.00
C TYR A 193 2.91 7.18 4.69
N LEU A 194 1.63 7.10 5.07
CA LEU A 194 0.68 8.20 4.89
C LEU A 194 1.06 9.43 5.73
N HIS A 195 1.42 9.22 6.99
CA HIS A 195 1.88 10.28 7.88
C HIS A 195 3.13 10.99 7.31
N ASP A 196 4.12 10.24 6.84
CA ASP A 196 5.32 10.78 6.20
C ASP A 196 4.98 11.56 4.93
N PHE A 197 4.09 11.02 4.08
CA PHE A 197 3.65 11.67 2.86
C PHE A 197 3.02 13.05 3.15
N TYR A 198 2.03 13.12 4.04
CA TYR A 198 1.37 14.38 4.40
C TYR A 198 2.33 15.34 5.10
N THR A 199 3.18 14.86 6.01
CA THR A 199 4.18 15.69 6.69
C THR A 199 5.16 16.31 5.70
N ARG A 200 5.67 15.54 4.73
CA ARG A 200 6.57 16.05 3.68
C ARG A 200 5.85 17.01 2.73
N ALA A 201 4.55 16.83 2.54
CA ALA A 201 3.69 17.79 1.86
C ALA A 201 3.34 19.02 2.71
N ALA A 202 3.91 19.18 3.91
CA ALA A 202 3.61 20.28 4.85
C ALA A 202 2.12 20.39 5.22
N HIS A 203 1.41 19.26 5.19
CA HIS A 203 0.07 19.12 5.74
C HIS A 203 0.17 18.47 7.12
N GLU A 204 -0.57 19.01 8.09
CA GLU A 204 -0.71 18.36 9.40
C GLU A 204 -1.59 17.11 9.22
N PRO A 205 -1.05 15.89 9.42
CA PRO A 205 -1.81 14.67 9.14
C PRO A 205 -2.89 14.45 10.21
N SER A 206 -4.15 14.35 9.81
CA SER A 206 -5.22 13.92 10.71
C SER A 206 -5.23 12.39 10.88
N ALA A 207 -5.90 11.90 11.92
CA ALA A 207 -6.07 10.46 12.12
C ALA A 207 -6.92 9.86 10.99
N VAL A 208 -7.92 10.59 10.49
CA VAL A 208 -8.74 10.14 9.35
C VAL A 208 -7.92 10.06 8.07
N ASP A 209 -7.06 11.04 7.78
CA ASP A 209 -6.25 11.05 6.55
C ASP A 209 -5.20 9.94 6.50
N THR A 210 -4.72 9.52 7.67
CA THR A 210 -3.61 8.56 7.81
C THR A 210 -4.04 7.18 8.26
N CYS A 211 -5.31 6.98 8.66
CA CYS A 211 -5.78 5.67 9.06
C CYS A 211 -5.71 4.65 7.92
N HIS A 212 -5.60 3.39 8.32
CA HIS A 212 -5.63 2.25 7.41
C HIS A 212 -6.69 1.26 7.86
N TRP A 213 -7.29 0.54 6.90
CA TRP A 213 -8.29 -0.49 7.18
C TRP A 213 -7.72 -1.86 6.81
N SER A 214 -7.98 -2.86 7.64
CA SER A 214 -7.61 -4.22 7.28
C SER A 214 -8.69 -5.23 7.63
N VAL A 215 -8.63 -6.37 6.94
CA VAL A 215 -9.43 -7.54 7.24
C VAL A 215 -8.50 -8.68 7.66
N THR A 216 -8.90 -9.46 8.66
CA THR A 216 -8.31 -10.78 8.91
C THR A 216 -9.38 -11.84 8.71
N CYS A 217 -9.03 -12.92 8.01
CA CYS A 217 -10.00 -13.96 7.64
C CYS A 217 -9.39 -15.35 7.79
N ASP A 218 -10.06 -16.23 8.55
CA ASP A 218 -9.65 -17.63 8.77
C ASP A 218 -10.50 -18.62 7.95
N MET A 219 -11.14 -18.15 6.88
CA MET A 219 -12.14 -18.88 6.08
C MET A 219 -13.40 -19.29 6.86
N HIS A 220 -13.54 -18.90 8.12
CA HIS A 220 -14.75 -19.10 8.93
C HIS A 220 -15.39 -17.79 9.35
N SER A 221 -14.57 -16.83 9.72
CA SER A 221 -14.93 -15.49 10.16
C SER A 221 -14.05 -14.44 9.48
N ALA A 222 -14.59 -13.23 9.38
CA ALA A 222 -13.87 -12.05 8.97
C ALA A 222 -13.94 -11.01 10.08
N MET A 223 -12.82 -10.34 10.35
CA MET A 223 -12.70 -9.25 11.32
C MET A 223 -12.21 -8.01 10.58
N LEU A 224 -12.91 -6.89 10.76
CA LEU A 224 -12.56 -5.58 10.22
C LEU A 224 -11.85 -4.77 11.29
N TRP A 225 -10.68 -4.24 10.95
CA TRP A 225 -9.81 -3.49 11.84
C TRP A 225 -9.55 -2.09 11.30
N VAL A 226 -9.38 -1.14 12.21
CA VAL A 226 -8.84 0.19 11.91
C VAL A 226 -7.48 0.35 12.59
N HIS A 227 -6.55 0.97 11.86
CA HIS A 227 -5.19 1.25 12.30
C HIS A 227 -4.98 2.75 12.36
N TRP A 228 -4.37 3.23 13.44
CA TRP A 228 -4.01 4.64 13.57
C TRP A 228 -2.71 4.81 14.36
N ARG A 229 -2.14 5.99 14.20
CA ARG A 229 -0.94 6.43 14.90
C ARG A 229 -1.32 7.47 15.93
N ASN A 230 -0.76 7.36 17.13
CA ASN A 230 -0.90 8.32 18.20
C ASN A 230 0.48 8.81 18.64
N PHE A 231 0.58 10.08 19.03
CA PHE A 231 1.78 10.60 19.66
C PHE A 231 1.51 10.78 21.15
N ASN A 232 2.09 9.90 21.96
CA ASN A 232 2.02 9.98 23.41
C ASN A 232 2.95 11.10 23.87
N LYS A 233 2.36 12.23 24.30
CA LYS A 233 3.09 13.42 24.72
C LYS A 233 3.84 13.22 26.04
N GLU A 234 3.37 12.32 26.91
CA GLU A 234 3.99 12.12 28.22
C GLU A 234 5.30 11.35 28.06
N GLU A 235 5.28 10.29 27.24
CA GLU A 235 6.42 9.44 26.98
C GLU A 235 7.27 9.90 25.79
N GLN A 236 6.79 10.89 25.02
CA GLN A 236 7.41 11.37 23.78
C GLN A 236 7.63 10.25 22.75
N ILE A 237 6.74 9.25 22.75
CA ILE A 237 6.78 8.11 21.84
C ILE A 237 5.65 8.14 20.84
N VAL A 238 5.88 7.47 19.72
CA VAL A 238 4.87 7.17 18.72
C VAL A 238 4.32 5.79 18.99
N GLU A 239 3.01 5.69 19.13
CA GLU A 239 2.27 4.46 19.34
C GLU A 239 1.44 4.15 18.08
N HIS A 240 1.34 2.88 17.75
CA HIS A 240 0.55 2.39 16.63
C HIS A 240 -0.49 1.43 17.17
N HIS A 241 -1.75 1.71 16.88
CA HIS A 241 -2.86 0.95 17.44
C HIS A 241 -3.65 0.30 16.31
N MET A 242 -4.10 -0.93 16.56
CA MET A 242 -5.08 -1.63 15.74
C MET A 242 -6.25 -2.02 16.64
N THR A 243 -7.48 -1.64 16.30
CA THR A 243 -8.68 -2.04 17.08
C THR A 243 -9.78 -2.62 16.21
N LEU A 244 -10.57 -3.51 16.78
CA LEU A 244 -11.65 -4.22 16.10
C LEU A 244 -12.84 -3.28 15.89
N VAL A 245 -13.33 -3.20 14.67
CA VAL A 245 -14.54 -2.42 14.32
C VAL A 245 -15.75 -3.32 14.16
N ASP A 246 -15.61 -4.44 13.45
CA ASP A 246 -16.68 -5.43 13.31
C ASP A 246 -16.08 -6.83 13.12
N GLN A 247 -16.85 -7.85 13.50
CA GLN A 247 -16.50 -9.25 13.29
C GLN A 247 -17.74 -10.04 12.96
N GLN A 248 -17.70 -10.79 11.85
CA GLN A 248 -18.82 -11.61 11.43
C GLN A 248 -18.37 -12.99 10.94
N PHE A 249 -19.21 -13.99 11.14
CA PHE A 249 -19.03 -15.30 10.51
C PHE A 249 -19.38 -15.22 9.03
N LEU A 250 -18.55 -15.83 8.19
CA LEU A 250 -18.81 -15.96 6.74
C LEU A 250 -20.07 -16.77 6.44
N ARG A 251 -20.44 -17.67 7.36
CA ARG A 251 -21.63 -18.52 7.28
C ARG A 251 -22.28 -18.67 8.65
N SER A 252 -23.57 -18.34 8.75
CA SER A 252 -24.38 -18.58 9.95
C SER A 252 -25.37 -19.73 9.74
N ALA A 253 -25.34 -20.74 10.62
CA ALA A 253 -26.32 -21.83 10.55
C ALA A 253 -27.78 -21.37 10.80
N LYS A 254 -27.96 -20.22 11.45
CA LYS A 254 -29.28 -19.67 11.80
C LYS A 254 -29.79 -18.62 10.81
N ASP A 255 -28.92 -18.11 9.94
CA ASP A 255 -29.24 -17.06 8.98
C ASP A 255 -28.70 -17.42 7.59
N VAL A 256 -29.56 -18.04 6.79
CA VAL A 256 -29.26 -18.46 5.42
C VAL A 256 -29.08 -17.26 4.47
N ASN A 257 -29.64 -16.10 4.82
CA ASN A 257 -29.49 -14.87 4.04
C ASN A 257 -28.20 -14.12 4.41
N ASN A 258 -27.53 -14.52 5.49
CA ASN A 258 -26.24 -13.98 5.92
C ASN A 258 -26.26 -12.46 6.14
N LYS A 259 -27.34 -11.92 6.74
CA LYS A 259 -27.56 -10.48 6.95
C LYS A 259 -26.46 -9.79 7.74
N ALA A 260 -25.88 -10.50 8.70
CA ALA A 260 -24.72 -10.02 9.44
C ALA A 260 -23.55 -9.68 8.50
N MET A 261 -23.26 -10.57 7.54
CA MET A 261 -22.24 -10.35 6.52
C MET A 261 -22.64 -9.27 5.50
N GLU A 262 -23.93 -9.07 5.25
CA GLU A 262 -24.40 -7.91 4.47
C GLU A 262 -24.03 -6.58 5.16
N GLY A 263 -24.15 -6.51 6.49
CA GLY A 263 -23.70 -5.36 7.29
C GLY A 263 -22.19 -5.13 7.18
N PHE A 264 -21.40 -6.18 7.41
CA PHE A 264 -19.94 -6.15 7.25
C PHE A 264 -19.51 -5.69 5.86
N ARG A 265 -20.13 -6.21 4.80
CA ARG A 265 -19.87 -5.80 3.42
C ARG A 265 -20.30 -4.36 3.14
N SER A 266 -21.34 -3.87 3.81
CA SER A 266 -21.74 -2.47 3.73
C SER A 266 -20.67 -1.54 4.30
N GLN A 267 -20.06 -1.88 5.42
CA GLN A 267 -18.93 -1.14 5.99
C GLN A 267 -17.72 -1.12 5.05
N LEU A 268 -17.35 -2.28 4.49
CA LEU A 268 -16.27 -2.31 3.48
C LEU A 268 -16.59 -1.39 2.30
N ARG A 269 -17.84 -1.38 1.83
CA ARG A 269 -18.25 -0.50 0.73
C ARG A 269 -18.19 0.98 1.12
N ASN A 270 -18.49 1.32 2.38
CA ASN A 270 -18.30 2.68 2.90
C ASN A 270 -16.82 3.08 2.90
N ILE A 271 -15.92 2.17 3.28
CA ILE A 271 -14.46 2.36 3.19
C ILE A 271 -14.03 2.61 1.74
N LEU A 272 -14.54 1.84 0.78
CA LEU A 272 -14.26 2.07 -0.64
C LEU A 272 -14.74 3.46 -1.11
N ASN A 273 -15.96 3.86 -0.74
CA ASN A 273 -16.51 5.17 -1.09
C ASN A 273 -15.63 6.32 -0.54
N TRP A 274 -15.17 6.20 0.70
CA TRP A 274 -14.24 7.15 1.30
C TRP A 274 -12.89 7.19 0.57
N ALA A 275 -12.35 6.01 0.26
CA ALA A 275 -11.09 5.87 -0.44
C ALA A 275 -11.15 6.55 -1.80
N LEU A 276 -12.24 6.39 -2.55
CA LEU A 276 -12.43 7.02 -3.87
C LEU A 276 -12.91 8.48 -3.80
N GLY A 277 -13.48 8.90 -2.67
CA GLY A 277 -13.95 10.25 -2.43
C GLY A 277 -12.92 11.11 -1.71
N GLN A 278 -13.21 11.42 -0.44
CA GLN A 278 -12.45 12.39 0.36
C GLN A 278 -10.96 12.05 0.46
N ARG A 279 -10.61 10.76 0.65
CA ARG A 279 -9.21 10.36 0.77
C ARG A 279 -8.42 10.63 -0.50
N LEU A 280 -8.93 10.20 -1.65
CA LEU A 280 -8.28 10.43 -2.94
C LEU A 280 -8.17 11.93 -3.24
N HIS A 281 -9.21 12.71 -2.91
CA HIS A 281 -9.16 14.16 -3.02
C HIS A 281 -8.00 14.77 -2.20
N ASN A 282 -7.88 14.40 -0.92
CA ASN A 282 -6.85 14.90 -0.02
C ASN A 282 -5.44 14.50 -0.49
N LEU A 283 -5.27 13.26 -0.95
CA LEU A 283 -4.00 12.80 -1.51
C LEU A 283 -3.60 13.64 -2.72
N LYS A 284 -4.51 13.83 -3.69
CA LYS A 284 -4.25 14.65 -4.89
C LYS A 284 -3.93 16.10 -4.55
N ALA A 285 -4.63 16.67 -3.56
CA ALA A 285 -4.38 18.03 -3.10
C ALA A 285 -2.98 18.20 -2.46
N ALA A 286 -2.43 17.16 -1.83
CA ALA A 286 -1.12 17.19 -1.19
C ALA A 286 0.06 17.00 -2.17
N ILE A 287 -0.15 16.33 -3.32
CA ILE A 287 0.92 16.00 -4.27
C ILE A 287 1.72 17.23 -4.78
N PRO A 288 1.09 18.36 -5.17
CA PRO A 288 1.84 19.54 -5.62
C PRO A 288 2.81 20.08 -4.56
N GLN A 289 2.38 20.12 -3.30
CA GLN A 289 3.23 20.62 -2.21
C GLN A 289 4.33 19.63 -1.85
N TYR A 290 4.04 18.33 -1.92
CA TYR A 290 5.04 17.26 -1.83
C TYR A 290 6.15 17.44 -2.88
N GLU A 291 5.80 17.62 -4.15
CA GLU A 291 6.74 17.84 -5.26
C GLU A 291 7.68 19.02 -4.98
N VAL A 292 7.10 20.16 -4.57
CA VAL A 292 7.85 21.38 -4.26
C VAL A 292 8.84 21.15 -3.11
N ASN A 293 8.42 20.43 -2.07
CA ASN A 293 9.23 20.22 -0.87
C ASN A 293 10.37 19.22 -1.11
N GLU A 294 10.12 18.11 -1.81
CA GLU A 294 11.17 17.15 -2.16
C GLU A 294 12.20 17.77 -3.12
N ALA A 295 11.76 18.59 -4.08
CA ALA A 295 12.68 19.32 -4.96
C ALA A 295 13.58 20.30 -4.18
N LYS A 296 13.06 20.98 -3.14
CA LYS A 296 13.86 21.84 -2.25
C LYS A 296 14.86 21.04 -1.43
N LYS A 297 14.46 19.88 -0.91
CA LYS A 297 15.32 18.97 -0.14
C LYS A 297 16.50 18.46 -0.97
N LEU A 298 16.24 18.02 -2.20
CA LEU A 298 17.29 17.59 -3.15
C LEU A 298 18.28 18.72 -3.45
N LYS A 299 17.81 19.95 -3.68
CA LYS A 299 18.69 21.12 -3.92
C LYS A 299 19.59 21.44 -2.72
N ARG A 300 19.13 21.18 -1.48
CA ARG A 300 19.92 21.39 -0.25
C ARG A 300 20.93 20.28 -0.01
N ALA A 301 20.65 19.06 -0.47
CA ALA A 301 21.51 17.89 -0.28
C ALA A 301 22.77 17.89 -1.18
N ILE A 302 22.83 18.72 -2.23
CA ILE A 302 24.00 18.83 -3.10
C ILE A 302 25.12 19.59 -2.36
N PRO A 303 26.29 18.95 -2.11
CA PRO A 303 27.39 19.59 -1.37
C PRO A 303 27.90 20.87 -2.06
N ALA A 304 28.23 21.90 -1.28
CA ALA A 304 28.75 23.18 -1.77
C ALA A 304 30.01 23.06 -2.66
N ALA A 305 30.76 21.96 -2.54
CA ALA A 305 31.93 21.66 -3.36
C ALA A 305 31.58 21.41 -4.84
N ALA A 306 30.45 20.76 -5.14
CA ALA A 306 30.01 20.54 -6.52
C ALA A 306 29.51 21.82 -7.21
N ARG A 307 29.05 22.80 -6.42
CA ARG A 307 28.63 24.12 -6.93
C ARG A 307 29.80 24.97 -7.44
N LYS A 308 31.01 24.82 -6.87
CA LYS A 308 32.21 25.56 -7.33
C LYS A 308 32.79 25.00 -8.63
N ALA A 309 32.71 23.68 -8.86
CA ALA A 309 33.20 23.05 -10.10
C ALA A 309 32.37 23.46 -11.34
N SER A 310 31.06 23.71 -11.16
CA SER A 310 30.18 24.16 -12.25
C SER A 310 30.35 25.63 -12.64
N GLN A 311 30.91 26.49 -11.77
CA GLN A 311 31.14 27.91 -12.08
C GLN A 311 32.52 28.19 -12.69
N GLN A 312 33.48 27.26 -12.57
CA GLN A 312 34.80 27.41 -13.17
C GLN A 312 34.85 26.99 -14.66
N THR A 313 33.95 26.13 -15.12
CA THR A 313 33.91 25.69 -16.53
C THR A 313 33.20 26.68 -17.47
N SER A 314 32.41 27.63 -16.96
CA SER A 314 31.72 28.63 -17.80
C SER A 314 32.56 29.89 -18.10
N ASN A 315 33.77 30.02 -17.56
CA ASN A 315 34.60 31.22 -17.69
C ASN A 315 35.86 31.07 -18.56
N GLN A 316 36.06 29.92 -19.23
CA GLN A 316 37.22 29.70 -20.12
C GLN A 316 36.89 29.73 -21.64
N GLY A 317 35.66 30.08 -22.03
CA GLY A 317 35.19 29.99 -23.42
C GLY A 317 35.04 31.30 -24.19
N ARG A 318 35.78 32.37 -23.87
CA ARG A 318 35.80 33.62 -24.67
C ARG A 318 37.24 34.02 -24.98
N GLY A 319 37.86 33.24 -25.85
CA GLY A 319 39.17 33.51 -26.44
C GLY A 319 39.12 33.22 -27.93
N SER A 320 38.79 34.26 -28.69
CA SER A 320 39.20 34.59 -30.05
C SER A 320 40.02 33.54 -30.82
N ASN A 321 39.53 33.08 -31.97
CA ASN A 321 40.42 32.79 -33.10
C ASN A 321 39.71 32.91 -34.44
N SER A 322 40.04 33.98 -35.14
CA SER A 322 39.83 34.23 -36.55
C SER A 322 41.02 33.68 -37.36
N ARG A 323 40.80 32.79 -38.33
CA ARG A 323 41.52 32.82 -39.62
C ARG A 323 40.89 31.87 -40.64
N ALA A 324 41.06 32.29 -41.88
CA ALA A 324 40.34 31.93 -43.09
C ALA A 324 41.11 30.93 -43.98
N LEU A 325 40.37 30.29 -44.90
CA LEU A 325 40.74 29.78 -46.24
C LEU A 325 41.78 28.63 -46.27
N SER A 326 41.77 27.63 -47.16
CA SER A 326 41.09 27.34 -48.44
C SER A 326 41.42 25.88 -48.84
N GLU A 327 40.60 25.29 -49.74
CA GLU A 327 40.95 24.26 -50.77
C GLU A 327 41.56 22.90 -50.30
N GLU A 328 41.41 21.74 -50.93
CA GLU A 328 40.64 21.16 -52.03
C GLU A 328 40.79 19.62 -51.88
N SER A 329 40.13 18.86 -52.76
CA SER A 329 40.41 17.46 -53.18
C SER A 329 39.81 16.28 -52.37
N SER A 330 38.84 15.62 -53.02
CA SER A 330 38.52 14.18 -52.90
C SER A 330 39.52 13.34 -53.76
N PRO A 331 39.37 12.02 -53.98
CA PRO A 331 38.67 10.92 -53.26
C PRO A 331 39.58 9.69 -53.02
N GLN A 332 39.13 8.68 -52.25
CA GLN A 332 39.15 7.24 -52.66
C GLN A 332 38.73 6.26 -51.54
N SER A 333 37.76 5.40 -51.88
CA SER A 333 37.74 3.93 -51.68
C SER A 333 38.30 3.33 -50.37
N SER A 334 37.45 2.62 -49.61
CA SER A 334 37.46 1.13 -49.63
C SER A 334 36.50 0.47 -48.61
N LYS A 335 35.83 -0.58 -49.13
CA LYS A 335 35.57 -1.91 -48.53
C LYS A 335 34.70 -2.07 -47.25
N ARG A 336 33.50 -2.62 -47.53
CA ARG A 336 32.69 -3.61 -46.75
C ARG A 336 33.53 -4.75 -46.11
N PRO A 337 33.07 -5.39 -45.01
CA PRO A 337 32.00 -6.43 -45.05
C PRO A 337 30.98 -6.33 -43.88
N LYS A 338 29.67 -6.56 -44.06
CA LYS A 338 28.92 -7.85 -44.11
C LYS A 338 29.19 -8.82 -42.94
N ILE A 339 28.33 -8.74 -41.92
CA ILE A 339 27.94 -9.81 -40.97
C ILE A 339 26.41 -9.61 -40.84
N GLY A 340 25.49 -10.54 -41.06
CA GLY A 340 25.52 -12.00 -40.97
C GLY A 340 24.27 -12.37 -40.16
N SER A 341 23.10 -12.40 -40.81
CA SER A 341 21.82 -12.80 -40.19
C SER A 341 21.64 -14.32 -40.30
N THR A 342 21.42 -14.98 -39.18
CA THR A 342 20.92 -16.35 -39.02
C THR A 342 20.51 -16.42 -37.54
N ASN A 343 19.41 -17.01 -37.09
CA ASN A 343 18.69 -18.18 -37.57
C ASN A 343 17.20 -18.05 -37.26
N GLN A 344 16.41 -18.54 -38.21
CA GLN A 344 15.02 -18.91 -38.06
C GLN A 344 14.97 -20.42 -38.24
N GLN A 345 14.56 -21.14 -37.20
CA GLN A 345 14.07 -22.53 -37.18
C GLN A 345 13.51 -22.76 -35.76
N GLN A 346 12.51 -23.56 -35.46
CA GLN A 346 11.37 -24.24 -36.08
C GLN A 346 10.88 -25.21 -34.96
N LEU A 347 9.71 -25.83 -35.11
CA LEU A 347 9.18 -26.97 -34.31
C LEU A 347 8.48 -26.53 -33.01
N ASP A 348 7.23 -26.91 -32.71
CA ASP A 348 6.21 -27.77 -33.33
C ASP A 348 4.82 -27.25 -32.94
#